data_AF-A0A0S3R5T3-F1
#
_entry.id   AF-A0A0S3R5T3-F1
#
_cell.length_a   1.000
_cell.length_b   1.000
_cell.length_c   1.000
_cell.angle_alpha   90.00
_cell.angle_beta   90.00
_cell.angle_gamma   90.00
#
_symmetry.space_group_name_H-M   'P 1'
#
loop_
_entity.id
_entity.type
_entity.pdbx_description
1 polymer ?
#
loop_
_entity_poly.entity_id
_entity_poly.type
_entity_poly.pdbx_seq_one_letter_code
_entity_poly.pdbx_strand_id
1 'polypeptide(L)' 'MSPPINFRVIPDSICGLESLEELNLSSNALESLPESIGLLQKLKVLNVSGNKLSALPDSISKCSSLVELDASFN' A
#
# COMPACT_ATOMS: atom_id res chain seq x y z
N MET A 1 -22.93 14.19 -7.04
CA MET A 1 -21.58 13.61 -7.10
C MET A 1 -21.15 13.32 -5.69
N SER A 2 -20.94 12.04 -5.34
CA SER A 2 -20.37 11.69 -4.04
C SER A 2 -18.93 12.21 -4.00
N PRO A 3 -18.48 12.83 -2.89
CA PRO A 3 -17.08 13.21 -2.78
C PRO A 3 -16.19 11.96 -2.89
N PRO A 4 -15.03 12.05 -3.55
CA PRO A 4 -14.08 10.94 -3.56
C PRO A 4 -13.68 10.65 -2.11
N ILE A 5 -13.80 9.39 -1.71
CA ILE A 5 -13.28 8.92 -0.43
C ILE A 5 -11.76 8.89 -0.58
N ASN A 6 -11.09 9.88 0.00
CA ASN A 6 -9.64 9.98 -0.03
C ASN A 6 -9.08 9.54 1.33
N PHE A 7 -8.66 8.28 1.42
CA PHE A 7 -8.00 7.79 2.62
C PHE A 7 -6.65 8.49 2.81
N ARG A 8 -6.37 8.99 4.02
CA ARG A 8 -5.04 9.54 4.39
C ARG A 8 -4.14 8.52 5.05
N VAL A 9 -4.74 7.51 5.68
CA VAL A 9 -4.08 6.39 6.32
C VAL A 9 -4.92 5.14 6.09
N ILE A 10 -4.27 3.99 6.07
CA ILE A 10 -4.91 2.68 6.11
C ILE A 10 -4.65 2.03 7.47
N PRO A 11 -5.55 1.20 7.99
CA PRO A 11 -5.34 0.52 9.26
C PRO A 11 -4.33 -0.63 9.09
N ASP A 12 -3.50 -0.84 10.11
CA ASP A 12 -2.56 -1.97 10.19
C ASP A 12 -3.24 -3.34 10.06
N SER A 13 -4.55 -3.43 10.35
CA SER A 13 -5.30 -4.67 10.23
C SER A 13 -5.32 -5.25 8.80
N ILE A 14 -5.09 -4.44 7.75
CA ILE A 14 -4.97 -4.99 6.39
C ILE A 14 -3.78 -5.94 6.27
N CYS A 15 -2.74 -5.73 7.09
CA CYS A 15 -1.51 -6.51 7.07
C CYS A 15 -1.71 -7.91 7.68
N GLY A 16 -2.87 -8.17 8.30
CA GLY A 16 -3.30 -9.51 8.72
C GLY A 16 -3.92 -10.35 7.61
N LEU A 17 -4.06 -9.80 6.39
CA LEU A 17 -4.57 -10.54 5.23
C LEU A 17 -3.44 -11.39 4.62
N GLU A 18 -3.06 -12.48 5.29
CA GLU A 18 -1.90 -13.33 4.94
C GLU A 18 -1.97 -13.96 3.54
N SER A 19 -3.15 -13.99 2.92
CA SER A 19 -3.36 -14.50 1.57
C SER A 19 -3.59 -13.42 0.52
N LEU A 20 -3.40 -12.14 0.87
CA LEU A 20 -3.53 -11.03 -0.07
C LEU A 20 -2.38 -11.07 -1.08
N GLU A 21 -2.74 -11.17 -2.37
CA GLU A 21 -1.77 -11.17 -3.48
C GLU A 21 -1.70 -9.82 -4.19
N GLU A 22 -2.79 -9.06 -4.18
CA GLU A 22 -2.87 -7.75 -4.85
C GLU A 22 -3.50 -6.72 -3.92
N LEU A 23 -2.86 -5.57 -3.79
CA LEU A 23 -3.35 -4.44 -3.01
C LEU A 23 -3.31 -3.18 -3.87
N ASN A 24 -4.49 -2.66 -4.23
CA ASN A 24 -4.65 -1.42 -4.96
C ASN A 24 -5.20 -0.33 -4.04
N LEU A 25 -4.35 0.67 -3.77
CA LEU A 25 -4.63 1.87 -2.99
C LEU A 25 -4.45 3.14 -3.85
N SER A 26 -4.40 3.00 -5.17
CA SER A 26 -4.18 4.13 -6.07
C SER A 26 -5.24 5.22 -5.95
N SER A 27 -4.87 6.45 -6.32
CA SER A 27 -5.77 7.61 -6.34
C SER A 27 -6.43 7.91 -4.98
N ASN A 28 -5.65 7.87 -3.91
CA ASN A 28 -6.06 8.26 -2.56
C ASN A 28 -5.25 9.48 -2.09
N ALA A 29 -5.29 9.80 -0.80
CA ALA A 29 -4.49 10.87 -0.21
C ALA A 29 -3.52 10.31 0.86
N LEU A 30 -3.05 9.08 0.69
CA LEU A 30 -2.20 8.41 1.68
C LEU A 30 -0.89 9.17 1.86
N GLU A 31 -0.59 9.52 3.10
CA GLU A 31 0.65 10.22 3.49
C GLU A 31 1.76 9.22 3.87
N SER A 32 1.36 8.01 4.30
CA SER A 32 2.27 6.91 4.63
C SER A 32 1.58 5.54 4.44
N LEU A 33 2.39 4.49 4.31
CA LEU A 33 1.96 3.10 4.49
C LEU A 33 2.40 2.61 5.88
N PRO A 34 1.69 1.65 6.49
CA PRO A 34 2.08 1.11 7.78
C PRO A 34 3.36 0.27 7.66
N GLU A 35 4.22 0.32 8.68
CA GLU A 35 5.41 -0.54 8.76
C GLU A 35 5.05 -2.03 8.78
N SER A 36 3.82 -2.38 9.14
CA SER A 36 3.32 -3.75 9.07
C SER A 36 3.08 -4.27 7.65
N ILE A 37 3.20 -3.44 6.59
CA ILE A 37 3.02 -3.88 5.19
C ILE A 37 3.95 -5.05 4.83
N GLY A 38 5.15 -5.08 5.43
CA GLY A 38 6.11 -6.18 5.29
C GLY A 38 5.61 -7.54 5.79
N LEU A 39 4.48 -7.62 6.49
CA LEU A 39 3.85 -8.89 6.90
C LEU A 39 3.10 -9.58 5.75
N LEU A 40 2.78 -8.85 4.67
CA LEU A 40 2.07 -9.40 3.51
C LEU A 40 3.01 -10.24 2.62
N GLN A 41 3.40 -11.41 3.11
CA GLN A 41 4.40 -12.28 2.49
C GLN A 41 3.99 -12.84 1.12
N LYS A 42 2.68 -12.88 0.82
CA LYS A 42 2.14 -13.32 -0.48
C LYS A 42 1.80 -12.17 -1.43
N LEU A 43 2.01 -10.91 -1.02
CA LEU A 43 1.71 -9.77 -1.87
C LEU A 43 2.64 -9.77 -3.08
N LYS A 44 2.05 -9.77 -4.27
CA LYS A 44 2.72 -9.77 -5.57
C LYS A 44 2.65 -8.39 -6.21
N VAL A 45 1.52 -7.71 -6.07
CA VAL A 45 1.27 -6.40 -6.68
C VAL A 45 0.85 -5.41 -5.61
N LEU A 46 1.59 -4.31 -5.50
CA LEU A 46 1.23 -3.15 -4.70
C LEU A 46 1.12 -1.92 -5.60
N ASN A 47 -0.09 -1.39 -5.73
CA ASN A 47 -0.32 -0.12 -6.42
C ASN A 47 -0.71 0.95 -5.40
N VAL A 48 0.15 1.95 -5.25
CA VAL A 48 -0.04 3.14 -4.41
C VAL A 48 0.11 4.43 -5.22
N SER A 49 -0.04 4.38 -6.54
CA SER A 49 0.13 5.56 -7.39
C SER A 49 -0.96 6.60 -7.19
N GLY A 50 -0.64 7.88 -7.42
CA GLY A 50 -1.61 8.96 -7.21
C GLY A 50 -1.97 9.17 -5.74
N ASN A 51 -0.99 9.05 -4.84
CA ASN A 51 -1.15 9.34 -3.41
C ASN A 51 -0.29 10.57 -3.01
N LYS A 52 0.15 10.66 -1.76
CA LYS A 52 1.01 11.73 -1.22
C LYS A 52 2.17 11.15 -0.42
N LEU A 53 2.64 9.97 -0.82
CA LEU A 53 3.69 9.26 -0.10
C LEU A 53 5.03 9.95 -0.34
N SER A 54 5.64 10.48 0.73
CA SER A 54 7.00 11.03 0.65
C SER A 54 8.09 9.95 0.64
N ALA A 55 7.76 8.77 1.19
CA ALA A 55 8.62 7.59 1.23
C ALA A 55 7.76 6.33 1.36
N LEU A 56 8.36 5.18 1.06
CA LEU A 56 7.83 3.87 1.40
C LEU A 56 8.44 3.41 2.74
N PRO A 57 7.72 2.63 3.56
CA PRO A 57 8.27 2.07 4.79
C PRO A 57 9.41 1.10 4.47
N ASP A 58 10.43 1.04 5.33
CA ASP A 58 11.60 0.17 5.11
C ASP A 58 11.21 -1.31 5.04
N SER A 59 10.13 -1.68 5.73
CA SER A 59 9.57 -3.01 5.72
C SER A 59 9.02 -3.47 4.36
N ILE A 60 8.86 -2.59 3.38
CA ILE A 60 8.48 -3.00 2.01
C ILE A 60 9.46 -4.03 1.43
N SER A 61 10.74 -3.96 1.85
CA SER A 61 11.77 -4.94 1.51
C SER A 61 11.47 -6.36 2.02
N LYS A 62 10.56 -6.52 2.97
CA LYS A 62 10.13 -7.81 3.55
C LYS A 62 8.96 -8.43 2.81
N CYS A 63 8.32 -7.73 1.87
CA CYS A 63 7.31 -8.31 0.98
C CYS A 63 8.00 -9.23 -0.04
N SER A 64 8.36 -10.43 0.39
CA SER A 64 9.24 -11.35 -0.34
C SER A 64 8.69 -11.83 -1.69
N SER A 65 7.37 -11.80 -1.88
CA SER A 65 6.70 -12.16 -3.15
C SER A 65 6.43 -10.97 -4.07
N LEU A 66 6.81 -9.74 -3.70
CA LEU A 66 6.47 -8.54 -4.45
C LEU A 66 7.22 -8.50 -5.78
N VAL A 67 6.48 -8.46 -6.88
CA VAL A 67 7.03 -8.41 -8.24
C VAL A 67 6.72 -7.10 -8.94
N GLU A 68 5.65 -6.42 -8.51
CA GLU A 68 5.24 -5.14 -9.07
C GLU A 68 4.92 -4.14 -7.96
N LEU A 69 5.55 -2.98 -8.04
CA LEU A 69 5.33 -1.84 -7.16
C LEU A 69 5.15 -0.59 -8.02
N ASP A 70 3.93 -0.06 -8.05
CA ASP A 70 3.65 1.24 -8.65
C ASP A 70 3.47 2.29 -7.56
N ALA A 71 4.46 3.19 -7.44
CA ALA A 71 4.44 4.34 -6.56
C ALA A 71 4.52 5.67 -7.34
N SER A 72 4.18 5.65 -8.64
CA SER A 72 4.19 6.85 -9.47
C SER A 72 3.19 7.91 -8.98
N PHE A 73 3.40 9.18 -9.35
CA PHE A 73 2.49 10.28 -9.03
C PHE A 73 2.15 10.43 -7.52
N ASN A 74 3.18 10.33 -6.66
CA ASN A 74 3.11 10.58 -5.22
C ASN A 74 3.73 11.93 -4.84
#